data_AF-E6RB44-F1
#
_entry.id   AF-E6RB44-F1
#
_cell.length_a   1.000
_cell.length_b   1.000
_cell.length_c   1.000
_cell.angle_alpha   90.00
_cell.angle_beta   90.00
_cell.angle_gamma   90.00
#
_symmetry.space_group_name_H-M   'P 1'
#
loop_
_entity.id
_entity.type
_entity.pdbx_description
1 polymer ?
#
loop_
_entity_poly.entity_id
_entity_poly.type
_entity_poly.pdbx_seq_one_letter_code
_entity_poly.pdbx_strand_id
1 'polypeptide(L)'
;MKTSTLATTDPFQPASSTRKIGENKLLSARAKAAPYTKPGQGSKKGSINPYGNKCIDCKQSVQQNNATRCQKCAYKKGLCAICGNLILDTSRYKQTAK
;
A
#
# COMPACT_ATOMS: atom_id res chain seq x y z
N MET A 1 -53.36 23.52 -27.76
CA MET A 1 -52.83 22.87 -26.54
C MET A 1 -51.53 22.18 -26.92
N LYS A 2 -50.37 22.66 -26.43
CA LYS A 2 -49.07 22.05 -26.71
C LYS A 2 -48.95 20.78 -25.87
N THR A 3 -49.02 19.62 -26.50
CA THR A 3 -48.77 18.33 -25.85
C THR A 3 -47.27 18.20 -25.61
N SER A 4 -46.89 18.08 -24.34
CA SER A 4 -45.52 17.84 -23.90
C SER A 4 -45.05 16.49 -24.44
N THR A 5 -44.03 16.51 -25.29
CA THR A 5 -43.30 15.31 -25.71
C THR A 5 -42.65 14.70 -24.48
N LEU A 6 -43.23 13.60 -23.99
CA LEU A 6 -42.61 12.72 -23.03
C LEU A 6 -41.30 12.22 -23.64
N ALA A 7 -40.17 12.62 -23.06
CA ALA A 7 -38.85 12.17 -23.49
C ALA A 7 -38.71 10.67 -23.16
N THR A 8 -39.07 9.81 -24.10
CA THR A 8 -38.61 8.43 -24.09
C THR A 8 -37.11 8.45 -24.42
N THR A 9 -36.28 7.94 -23.51
CA THR A 9 -34.84 7.82 -23.73
C THR A 9 -34.61 6.84 -24.89
N ASP A 10 -34.00 7.33 -25.96
CA ASP A 10 -33.64 6.56 -27.16
C ASP A 10 -32.87 5.27 -26.80
N PRO A 11 -33.36 4.06 -27.16
CA PRO A 11 -32.73 2.79 -26.82
C PRO A 11 -31.38 2.56 -27.53
N PHE A 12 -31.01 3.39 -28.51
CA PHE A 12 -29.70 3.34 -29.19
C PHE A 12 -28.71 4.38 -28.65
N GLN A 13 -29.14 5.28 -27.76
CA GLN A 13 -28.27 6.17 -27.02
C GLN A 13 -27.86 5.52 -25.70
N PRO A 14 -26.56 5.28 -25.43
CA PRO A 14 -26.15 4.75 -24.13
C PRO A 14 -26.39 5.81 -23.06
N ALA A 15 -27.42 5.60 -22.23
CA ALA A 15 -27.67 6.40 -21.04
C ALA A 15 -26.40 6.44 -20.18
N SER A 16 -25.72 7.60 -20.20
CA SER A 16 -24.56 7.93 -19.37
C SER A 16 -23.67 6.73 -19.05
N SER A 17 -22.96 6.22 -20.06
CA SER A 17 -21.89 5.25 -19.85
C SER A 17 -20.79 5.92 -19.01
N THR A 18 -20.84 5.73 -17.70
CA THR A 18 -19.81 6.09 -16.70
C THR A 18 -18.49 5.32 -16.88
N ARG A 19 -18.26 4.77 -18.08
CA ARG A 19 -17.01 4.12 -18.46
C ARG A 19 -16.22 5.09 -19.32
N LYS A 20 -15.15 5.62 -18.74
CA LYS A 20 -14.19 6.45 -19.48
C LYS A 20 -13.55 5.59 -20.57
N ILE A 21 -13.77 5.98 -21.82
CA ILE A 21 -13.16 5.34 -22.99
C ILE A 21 -11.65 5.63 -22.92
N GLY A 22 -10.82 4.57 -23.00
CA GLY A 22 -9.36 4.65 -22.86
C GLY A 22 -8.82 4.31 -21.46
N GLU A 23 -9.67 3.92 -20.51
CA GLU A 23 -9.20 3.51 -19.17
C GLU A 23 -8.89 2.00 -19.11
N ASN A 24 -7.71 1.65 -18.58
CA ASN A 24 -7.31 0.26 -18.40
C ASN A 24 -7.90 -0.29 -17.09
N LYS A 25 -9.03 -1.01 -17.21
CA LYS A 25 -9.91 -1.43 -16.09
C LYS A 25 -9.23 -2.29 -15.01
N LEU A 26 -8.13 -2.98 -15.35
CA LEU A 26 -7.30 -3.74 -14.41
C LEU A 26 -6.58 -2.84 -13.40
N LEU A 27 -6.11 -1.66 -13.85
CA LEU A 27 -5.40 -0.71 -13.01
C LEU A 27 -6.36 0.01 -12.07
N SER A 28 -7.56 0.36 -12.54
CA SER A 28 -8.55 1.05 -11.72
C SER A 28 -9.33 0.14 -10.78
N ALA A 29 -9.54 -1.14 -11.12
CA ALA A 29 -10.05 -2.12 -10.16
C ALA A 29 -9.06 -2.37 -9.01
N ARG A 30 -7.74 -2.40 -9.29
CA ARG A 30 -6.71 -2.56 -8.26
C ARG A 30 -6.63 -1.37 -7.31
N ALA A 31 -6.88 -0.16 -7.79
CA ALA A 31 -7.00 1.03 -6.95
C ALA A 31 -8.20 0.97 -5.98
N LYS A 32 -9.25 0.20 -6.31
CA LYS A 32 -10.45 0.03 -5.47
C LYS A 32 -10.37 -1.17 -4.51
N ALA A 33 -9.56 -2.19 -4.82
CA ALA A 33 -9.46 -3.42 -4.03
C ALA A 33 -8.51 -3.32 -2.82
N ALA A 34 -7.82 -2.21 -2.63
CA ALA A 34 -6.96 -1.98 -1.46
C ALA A 34 -7.64 -0.99 -0.50
N PRO A 35 -8.05 -1.41 0.71
CA PRO A 35 -8.76 -0.55 1.67
C PRO A 35 -7.93 0.62 2.25
N TYR A 36 -6.71 0.86 1.74
CA TYR A 36 -5.81 1.91 2.23
C TYR A 36 -5.21 2.82 1.14
N THR A 37 -5.75 2.83 -0.08
CA THR A 37 -5.27 3.74 -1.14
C THR A 37 -6.33 4.77 -1.53
N LYS A 38 -6.12 6.04 -1.14
CA LYS A 38 -6.91 7.18 -1.63
C LYS A 38 -6.50 7.51 -3.08
N PRO A 39 -7.46 7.74 -4.00
CA PRO A 39 -7.17 8.08 -5.38
C PRO A 39 -6.67 9.55 -5.48
N GLY A 40 -5.49 9.76 -6.07
CA GLY A 40 -4.95 11.10 -6.34
C GLY A 40 -3.52 11.35 -5.85
N GLN A 41 -2.91 10.44 -5.09
CA GLN A 41 -1.49 10.54 -4.76
C GLN A 41 -0.66 9.85 -5.84
N GLY A 42 -0.24 10.64 -6.82
CA GLY A 42 0.80 10.25 -7.78
C GLY A 42 2.00 9.68 -7.04
N SER A 43 2.33 8.43 -7.35
CA SER A 43 3.65 7.80 -7.28
C SER A 43 4.75 8.43 -6.42
N LYS A 44 4.55 8.69 -5.11
CA LYS A 44 5.62 8.75 -4.08
C LYS A 44 5.14 8.41 -2.65
N LYS A 45 4.22 7.45 -2.47
CA LYS A 45 3.98 6.81 -1.15
C LYS A 45 3.14 5.54 -1.29
N GLY A 46 3.67 4.55 -2.00
CA GLY A 46 2.94 3.35 -2.35
C GLY A 46 3.83 2.22 -2.85
N SER A 47 5.12 2.22 -2.47
CA SER A 47 5.88 0.98 -2.54
C SER A 47 5.36 0.09 -1.41
N ILE A 48 4.20 -0.53 -1.63
CA ILE A 48 3.99 -1.88 -1.12
C ILE A 48 5.07 -2.67 -1.82
N ASN A 49 6.21 -2.82 -1.14
CA ASN A 49 7.25 -3.76 -1.51
C ASN A 49 6.63 -5.14 -1.27
N PRO A 50 6.20 -5.86 -2.32
CA PRO A 50 5.71 -7.23 -2.13
C PRO A 50 6.88 -8.17 -1.80
N TYR A 51 8.10 -7.73 -2.10
CA TYR A 51 9.35 -8.35 -1.72
C TYR A 51 9.84 -7.66 -0.43
N GLY A 52 9.71 -8.36 0.70
CA GLY A 52 9.93 -7.82 2.04
C GLY A 52 11.14 -6.91 2.19
N ASN A 53 11.03 -5.95 3.12
CA ASN A 53 12.07 -4.96 3.35
C ASN A 53 13.41 -5.63 3.66
N LYS A 54 14.49 -5.07 3.12
CA LYS A 54 15.86 -5.50 3.43
C LYS A 54 16.36 -4.73 4.65
N CYS A 55 17.11 -5.41 5.51
CA CYS A 55 17.75 -4.77 6.65
C CYS A 55 18.78 -3.75 6.17
N ILE A 56 18.73 -2.52 6.67
CA ILE A 56 19.69 -1.49 6.26
C ILE A 56 21.14 -1.74 6.71
N ASP A 57 21.36 -2.58 7.73
CA ASP A 57 22.71 -2.93 8.20
C ASP A 57 23.30 -4.11 7.44
N CYS A 58 22.58 -5.24 7.41
CA CYS A 58 23.11 -6.49 6.87
C CYS A 58 22.56 -6.84 5.47
N LYS A 59 21.65 -6.03 4.92
CA LYS A 59 21.00 -6.22 3.61
C LYS A 59 20.24 -7.54 3.44
N GLN A 60 20.12 -8.34 4.49
CA GLN A 60 19.33 -9.56 4.52
C GLN A 60 17.83 -9.25 4.45
N SER A 61 17.07 -10.19 3.91
CA SER A 61 15.60 -10.12 3.92
C SER A 61 15.08 -10.06 5.36
N VAL A 62 14.13 -9.17 5.63
CA VAL A 62 13.49 -9.04 6.94
C VAL A 62 12.14 -9.73 6.91
N GLN A 63 11.86 -10.53 7.95
CA GLN A 63 10.63 -11.31 8.07
C GLN A 63 9.41 -10.46 8.45
N GLN A 64 9.63 -9.34 9.15
CA GLN A 64 8.57 -8.48 9.65
C GLN A 64 8.17 -7.45 8.59
N ASN A 65 6.85 -7.31 8.36
CA ASN A 65 6.30 -6.29 7.47
C ASN A 65 6.68 -4.89 7.98
N ASN A 66 7.06 -3.98 7.08
CA ASN A 66 7.46 -2.60 7.40
C ASN A 66 8.70 -2.45 8.30
N ALA A 67 9.45 -3.53 8.54
CA ALA A 67 10.68 -3.43 9.32
C ALA A 67 11.83 -2.81 8.50
N THR A 68 12.60 -1.94 9.14
CA THR A 68 13.80 -1.29 8.57
C THR A 68 15.06 -2.11 8.86
N ARG A 69 15.07 -2.86 9.96
CA ARG A 69 16.19 -3.73 10.36
C ARG A 69 15.73 -5.14 10.70
N CYS A 70 16.61 -6.11 10.51
CA CYS A 70 16.34 -7.48 10.97
C CYS A 70 16.41 -7.54 12.50
N GLN A 71 15.77 -8.55 13.08
CA GLN A 71 15.70 -8.77 14.52
C GLN A 71 17.10 -8.77 15.17
N LYS A 72 18.08 -9.44 14.54
CA LYS A 72 19.45 -9.54 15.06
C LYS A 72 20.16 -8.19 15.10
N CYS A 73 20.05 -7.38 14.03
CA CYS A 73 20.70 -6.07 13.95
C CYS A 73 20.02 -5.04 14.85
N ALA A 74 18.68 -5.09 14.94
CA ALA A 74 17.91 -4.25 15.84
C ALA A 74 18.29 -4.52 17.30
N TYR A 75 18.37 -5.80 17.70
CA TYR A 75 18.76 -6.20 19.05
C TYR A 75 20.18 -5.76 19.40
N LYS A 76 21.18 -6.00 18.54
CA LYS A 76 22.58 -5.57 18.80
C LYS A 76 22.74 -4.09 19.11
N LYS A 77 21.82 -3.26 18.60
CA LYS A 77 21.83 -1.80 18.78
C LYS A 77 20.78 -1.31 19.78
N GLY A 78 19.94 -2.19 20.34
CA GLY A 78 18.87 -1.78 21.24
C GLY A 78 17.69 -1.04 20.57
N LEU A 79 17.56 -1.14 19.24
CA LEU A 79 16.61 -0.35 18.46
C LEU A 79 15.34 -1.14 18.10
N CYS A 80 14.25 -0.42 17.82
CA CYS A 80 13.06 -0.99 17.20
C CYS A 80 13.34 -1.41 15.76
N ALA A 81 13.01 -2.66 15.42
CA ALA A 81 13.13 -3.17 14.06
C ALA A 81 12.24 -2.43 13.04
N ILE A 82 11.18 -1.75 13.50
CA ILE A 82 10.22 -1.03 12.66
C ILE A 82 10.57 0.47 12.62
N CYS A 83 10.46 1.18 13.75
CA CYS A 83 10.62 2.63 13.78
C CYS A 83 12.07 3.12 14.00
N GLY A 84 12.99 2.26 14.44
CA GLY A 84 14.39 2.63 14.67
C GLY A 84 14.66 3.42 15.95
N ASN A 85 13.66 3.67 16.80
CA ASN A 85 13.85 4.30 18.10
C ASN A 85 14.54 3.35 19.08
N LEU A 86 15.33 3.88 20.02
CA LEU A 86 15.95 3.10 21.10
C LEU A 86 14.86 2.60 22.06
N ILE A 87 14.82 1.28 22.31
CA ILE A 87 13.84 0.66 23.21
C ILE A 87 14.52 0.02 24.42
N LEU A 88 15.76 -0.46 24.25
CA LEU A 88 16.44 -1.23 25.28
C LEU A 88 17.95 -1.01 25.18
N ASP A 89 18.63 -0.82 26.30
CA ASP A 89 20.09 -0.97 26.33
C ASP A 89 20.46 -2.45 26.40
N THR A 90 21.14 -2.97 25.37
CA THR A 90 21.55 -4.38 25.30
C THR A 90 22.91 -4.67 25.93
N SER A 91 23.55 -3.70 26.58
CA SER A 91 24.88 -3.87 27.21
C SER A 91 24.96 -5.02 28.22
N ARG A 92 23.86 -5.32 28.94
CA ARG A 92 23.77 -6.38 29.95
C ARG A 92 22.81 -7.51 29.59
N TYR A 93 22.20 -7.48 28.42
CA TYR A 93 21.21 -8.46 28.01
C TYR A 93 21.74 -9.31 26.85
N LYS A 94 21.64 -10.63 26.98
CA LYS A 94 21.97 -11.58 25.90
C LYS A 94 20.71 -12.33 25.49
N GLN A 95 20.31 -12.16 24.25
CA GLN A 95 19.21 -12.92 23.69
C GLN A 95 19.66 -14.38 23.47
N THR A 96 18.90 -15.31 24.04
CA THR A 96 19.10 -16.74 23.83
C THR A 96 18.74 -17.13 22.39
N ALA A 97 19.60 -17.92 21.76
CA ALA A 97 19.27 -18.58 20.50
C ALA A 97 18.46 -19.84 20.84
N LYS A 98 17.33 -20.02 20.16
CA LYS A 98 16.58 -21.27 20.16
C LYS A 98 17.12 -22.18 19.07
#